data_AF-A0A838QYY1-F1
#
_entry.id   AF-A0A838QYY1-F1
#
_cell.length_a   1.000
_cell.length_b   1.000
_cell.length_c   1.000
_cell.angle_alpha   90.00
_cell.angle_beta   90.00
_cell.angle_gamma   90.00
#
_symmetry.space_group_name_H-M   'P 1'
#
loop_
_entity.id
_entity.type
_entity.pdbx_description
1 polymer ?
#
loop_
_entity_poly.entity_id
_entity_poly.type
_entity_poly.pdbx_seq_one_letter_code
_entity_poly.pdbx_strand_id
1 'polypeptide(L)' 'PKQKYVMVQVEDEDKPVRRDIKLGKSKDKEVEVLKGLKKGDEIVKGAKDESADDEEDKDDDEKKE' A
#
# COMPACT_ATOMS: atom_id res chain seq x y z
N PRO A 1 -3.44 -12.94 0.50
CA PRO A 1 -2.80 -11.63 0.79
C PRO A 1 -3.22 -10.55 -0.22
N LYS A 2 -3.96 -9.54 0.26
CA LYS A 2 -4.33 -8.35 -0.54
C LYS A 2 -3.03 -7.63 -0.96
N GLN A 3 -2.73 -7.59 -2.25
CA GLN A 3 -1.53 -6.90 -2.75
C GLN A 3 -1.69 -5.39 -2.51
N LYS A 4 -0.67 -4.77 -1.90
CA LYS A 4 -0.67 -3.32 -1.68
C LYS A 4 -0.28 -2.62 -2.97
N TYR A 5 -0.85 -1.44 -3.20
CA TYR A 5 -0.59 -0.62 -4.37
C TYR A 5 -0.45 0.85 -3.96
N VAL A 6 0.16 1.62 -4.84
CA VAL A 6 0.22 3.08 -4.75
C VAL A 6 -0.21 3.69 -6.07
N MET A 7 -0.64 4.94 -6.00
CA MET A 7 -1.01 5.73 -7.18
C MET A 7 0.18 6.58 -7.59
N VAL A 8 0.63 6.42 -8.83
CA VAL A 8 1.77 7.15 -9.40
C VAL A 8 1.26 8.15 -10.42
N GLN A 9 1.64 9.42 -10.27
CA GLN A 9 1.38 10.44 -11.28
C GLN A 9 2.33 10.25 -12.45
N VAL A 10 1.77 10.18 -13.66
CA VAL A 10 2.52 10.14 -14.90
C VAL A 10 2.22 11.45 -15.64
N GLU A 11 3.25 12.14 -16.13
CA GLU A 11 3.08 13.45 -16.81
C GLU A 11 2.21 13.36 -18.07
N ASP A 12 2.23 12.21 -18.75
CA ASP A 12 1.44 11.95 -19.95
C ASP A 12 -0.02 11.52 -19.66
N GLU A 13 -0.39 11.26 -18.39
CA GLU A 13 -1.74 10.86 -18.03
C GLU A 13 -2.40 11.85 -17.05
N ASP A 14 -3.62 12.27 -17.38
CA ASP A 14 -4.44 13.15 -16.54
C ASP A 14 -4.80 12.50 -15.19
N LYS A 15 -4.77 11.16 -15.13
CA LYS A 15 -5.11 10.38 -13.93
C LYS A 15 -3.90 9.60 -13.43
N PRO A 16 -3.70 9.49 -12.10
CA PRO A 16 -2.63 8.69 -11.57
C PRO A 16 -2.89 7.20 -11.81
N VAL A 17 -1.83 6.47 -12.11
CA VAL A 17 -1.88 5.05 -12.46
C VAL A 17 -1.66 4.19 -11.22
N ARG A 18 -2.53 3.19 -11.03
CA ARG A 18 -2.37 2.21 -9.96
C ARG A 18 -1.16 1.32 -10.24
N ARG A 19 -0.22 1.29 -9.31
CA ARG A 19 1.02 0.51 -9.40
C ARG A 19 1.14 -0.42 -8.20
N ASP A 20 1.16 -1.72 -8.47
CA ASP A 20 1.35 -2.74 -7.43
C ASP A 20 2.76 -2.66 -6.85
N ILE A 21 2.84 -2.65 -5.52
CA ILE A 21 4.10 -2.57 -4.80
C ILE A 21 4.24 -3.70 -3.80
N LYS A 22 5.48 -4.17 -3.66
CA LYS A 22 5.85 -5.11 -2.63
C LYS A 22 6.40 -4.33 -1.45
N LEU A 23 5.63 -4.31 -0.36
CA LEU A 23 6.09 -3.75 0.89
C LEU A 23 7.04 -4.72 1.60
N GLY A 24 8.06 -4.14 2.23
CA GLY A 24 8.93 -4.81 3.18
C GLY A 24 8.46 -4.55 4.60
N LYS A 25 9.40 -4.24 5.49
CA LYS A 25 9.07 -3.90 6.87
C LYS A 25 8.52 -2.47 6.95
N SER A 26 7.40 -2.32 7.64
CA SER A 26 6.91 -1.02 8.07
C SER A 26 7.35 -0.77 9.51
N LYS A 27 7.83 0.44 9.79
CA LYS A 27 8.22 0.85 11.14
C LYS A 27 7.66 2.25 11.41
N ASP A 28 6.84 2.34 12.46
CA ASP A 28 6.16 3.57 12.87
C ASP A 28 5.34 4.18 11.72
N LYS A 29 5.80 5.31 11.15
CA LYS A 29 5.14 6.03 10.06
C LYS A 29 5.84 5.85 8.71
N GLU A 30 6.86 4.98 8.66
CA GLU A 30 7.64 4.69 7.48
C GLU A 30 7.37 3.28 6.99
N VAL A 31 7.25 3.13 5.68
CA VAL A 31 7.01 1.85 5.02
C VAL A 31 8.10 1.62 4.00
N GLU A 32 8.86 0.55 4.16
CA GLU A 32 9.85 0.15 3.17
C GLU A 32 9.17 -0.48 1.95
N VAL A 33 9.51 -0.01 0.75
CA VAL A 33 9.05 -0.61 -0.51
C VAL A 33 10.20 -1.35 -1.16
N LEU A 34 10.07 -2.68 -1.28
CA LEU A 34 11.10 -3.54 -1.83
C LEU A 34 11.09 -3.58 -3.36
N LYS A 35 9.89 -3.54 -3.98
CA LYS A 35 9.70 -3.60 -5.43
C LYS A 35 8.42 -2.87 -5.85
N GLY A 36 8.38 -2.46 -7.11
CA GLY A 36 7.19 -1.88 -7.75
C GLY A 36 7.29 -0.38 -8.02
N LEU A 37 8.27 0.30 -7.41
CA LEU A 37 8.61 1.69 -7.68
C LEU A 37 9.98 1.82 -8.33
N LYS A 38 10.14 2.84 -9.15
CA LYS A 38 11.41 3.25 -9.77
C LYS A 38 11.76 4.66 -9.33
N LYS A 39 13.05 4.97 -9.39
CA LYS A 39 13.55 6.32 -9.12
C LYS A 39 12.93 7.27 -10.16
N GLY A 40 12.21 8.29 -9.68
CA GLY A 40 11.50 9.26 -10.51
C GLY A 40 9.98 9.08 -10.56
N ASP A 41 9.41 7.98 -10.02
CA ASP A 41 7.96 7.86 -9.86
C ASP A 41 7.47 8.88 -8.78
N GLU A 42 6.53 9.76 -9.14
CA GLU A 42 5.87 10.67 -8.21
C GLU A 42 4.63 9.99 -7.61
N ILE A 43 4.62 9.80 -6.29
CA ILE A 43 3.53 9.10 -5.59
C ILE A 43 2.55 10.13 -5.07
N VAL A 44 1.28 10.02 -5.49
CA VAL A 44 0.22 10.93 -5.06
C VAL A 44 -0.54 10.36 -3.87
N LYS A 45 -0.41 11.01 -2.72
CA LYS A 45 -1.14 10.68 -1.49
C LYS A 45 -2.49 11.41 -1.48
N GLY A 46 -3.38 11.04 -2.41
CA GLY A 46 -4.63 11.78 -2.59
C GLY A 46 -5.77 11.00 -3.23
N ALA A 47 -5.48 9.90 -3.92
CA ALA A 47 -6.52 9.03 -4.43
C ALA A 47 -7.00 8.10 -3.31
N LYS A 48 -7.86 8.66 -2.45
CA LYS A 48 -8.66 7.92 -1.49
C LYS A 48 -9.64 7.04 -2.27
N ASP A 49 -9.15 5.92 -2.78
CA ASP A 49 -10.01 4.76 -2.99
C ASP A 49 -10.30 4.20 -1.60
N GLU A 50 -11.54 4.38 -1.18
CA GLU A 50 -12.12 4.12 0.13
C GLU A 50 -12.21 2.60 0.41
N SER A 51 -11.12 1.86 0.20
CA SER A 51 -11.11 0.39 0.28
C SER A 51 -9.73 -0.16 0.66
N ALA A 52 -9.22 0.29 1.80
CA ALA A 52 -8.46 -0.57 2.69
C ALA A 52 -9.28 -0.60 3.98
N ASP A 53 -10.38 -1.34 4.02
CA ASP A 53 -10.33 -2.74 4.43
C ASP A 53 -9.33 -2.93 5.57
N ASP A 54 -9.73 -2.32 6.68
CA ASP A 54 -9.35 -2.62 8.05
C ASP A 54 -10.01 -3.96 8.40
N GLU A 55 -9.59 -5.06 7.75
CA GLU A 55 -9.75 -6.37 8.37
C GLU A 55 -8.65 -6.48 9.43
N GLU A 56 -8.95 -5.90 10.61
CA GLU A 56 -8.42 -6.38 11.90
C GLU A 56 -8.82 -7.86 12.02
N ASP A 57 -7.99 -8.70 11.41
CA ASP A 57 -7.92 -10.11 11.70
C ASP A 57 -7.36 -10.24 13.13
N LYS A 58 -8.27 -10.20 14.10
CA LYS A 58 -8.04 -10.72 15.45
C LYS A 58 -8.39 -12.21 15.44
N ASP A 59 -7.55 -13.01 14.78
CA ASP A 59 -7.30 -14.37 15.23
C ASP A 59 -6.61 -14.28 16.62
N ASP A 60 -7.40 -14.37 17.69
CA ASP A 60 -6.90 -14.76 19.02
C ASP A 60 -7.51 -16.14 19.35
N ASP A 61 -6.95 -17.14 18.69
CA ASP A 61 -6.98 -18.54 19.11
C ASP A 61 -5.97 -18.69 20.25
N GLU A 62 -6.43 -18.86 21.49
CA GLU A 62 -5.99 -19.91 22.43
C GLU A 62 -6.45 -19.66 23.89
N LYS A 63 -7.39 -20.50 24.33
CA LYS A 63 -7.22 -21.49 25.43
C LYS A 63 -7.14 -21.03 26.90
N LYS A 64 -7.76 -21.88 27.76
CA LYS A 64 -7.79 -21.96 29.24
C LYS A 64 -8.86 -21.09 29.91
N GLU A 65 -9.69 -21.58 30.83
CA GLU A 65 -9.70 -22.78 31.69
C GLU A 65 -11.14 -23.18 32.04
#